data_AF-A0A3D1JAA4-F1
#
_entry.id   AF-A0A3D1JAA4-F1
#
_cell.length_a   1.000
_cell.length_b   1.000
_cell.length_c   1.000
_cell.angle_alpha   90.00
_cell.angle_beta   90.00
_cell.angle_gamma   90.00
#
_symmetry.space_group_name_H-M   'P 1'
#
loop_
_entity.id
_entity.type
_entity.pdbx_description
1 polymer ?
#
loop_
_entity_poly.entity_id
_entity_poly.type
_entity_poly.pdbx_seq_one_letter_code
_entity_poly.pdbx_strand_id
1 'polypeptide(L)'
;MNDFHEAVLTLKVPTSLAGAYKKAIEDENSRYFVKNELKDSNGKVTLSEIKPVWNGNHVSVDIVESVQEPESTLKIAMISHTLPNLQQSVKWYETNGAKVVYKSWEEVK
;
A
#
# COMPACT_ATOMS: atom_id res chain seq x y z
N MET A 1 -16.96 3.31 -3.50
CA MET A 1 -17.19 4.65 -4.11
C MET A 1 -16.68 4.56 -5.55
N ASN A 2 -17.38 5.04 -6.58
CA ASN A 2 -16.99 4.73 -7.97
C ASN A 2 -15.69 5.40 -8.46
N ASP A 3 -15.13 6.34 -7.69
CA ASP A 3 -13.89 7.05 -8.00
C ASP A 3 -12.62 6.33 -7.49
N PHE A 4 -12.80 5.19 -6.82
CA PHE A 4 -11.71 4.37 -6.31
C PHE A 4 -11.81 2.94 -6.85
N HIS A 5 -10.64 2.40 -7.17
CA HIS A 5 -10.42 0.97 -7.24
C HIS A 5 -10.08 0.45 -5.84
N GLU A 6 -10.57 -0.73 -5.52
CA GLU A 6 -10.55 -1.28 -4.16
C GLU A 6 -10.03 -2.72 -4.19
N ALA A 7 -9.18 -3.09 -3.24
CA ALA A 7 -8.72 -4.46 -3.05
C ALA A 7 -8.57 -4.79 -1.58
N VAL A 8 -8.83 -6.04 -1.22
CA VAL A 8 -8.57 -6.57 0.11
C VAL A 8 -7.79 -7.87 -0.04
N LEU A 9 -6.69 -7.98 0.71
CA LEU A 9 -5.84 -9.16 0.76
C LEU A 9 -5.75 -9.68 2.19
N THR A 10 -5.37 -10.95 2.32
CA THR A 10 -5.02 -11.56 3.60
C THR A 10 -3.59 -12.08 3.58
N LEU A 11 -2.84 -11.89 4.67
CA LEU A 11 -1.48 -12.40 4.84
C LEU A 11 -1.34 -13.00 6.24
N LYS A 12 -0.86 -14.25 6.33
CA LYS A 12 -0.54 -14.87 7.61
C LYS A 12 0.85 -14.47 8.06
N VAL A 13 0.98 -14.08 9.33
CA VAL A 13 2.26 -13.71 9.95
C VAL A 13 2.31 -14.26 11.38
N PRO A 14 3.51 -14.47 11.97
CA PRO A 14 3.61 -14.78 13.39
C PRO A 14 2.92 -13.70 14.24
N THR A 15 2.12 -14.12 15.22
CA THR A 15 1.33 -13.20 16.06
C THR A 15 2.21 -12.15 16.75
N SER A 16 3.42 -12.54 17.19
CA SER A 16 4.40 -11.62 17.79
C SER A 16 4.90 -10.52 16.85
N LEU A 17 4.76 -10.69 15.53
CA LEU A 17 5.17 -9.72 14.51
C LEU A 17 4.01 -8.98 13.88
N ALA A 18 2.75 -9.34 14.17
CA ALA A 18 1.57 -8.78 13.50
C ALA A 18 1.51 -7.25 13.58
N GLY A 19 1.78 -6.68 14.76
CA GLY A 19 1.84 -5.23 14.96
C GLY A 19 2.96 -4.55 14.16
N ALA A 20 4.12 -5.21 14.04
CA ALA A 20 5.25 -4.69 13.27
C ALA A 20 4.94 -4.69 11.76
N TYR A 21 4.34 -5.77 11.25
CA TYR A 21 3.91 -5.85 9.86
C TYR A 21 2.83 -4.83 9.53
N LYS A 22 1.79 -4.70 10.37
CA LYS A 22 0.75 -3.67 10.21
C LYS A 22 1.39 -2.29 10.03
N LYS A 23 2.27 -1.91 10.96
CA LYS A 23 2.91 -0.60 10.94
C LYS A 23 3.79 -0.40 9.70
N ALA A 24 4.62 -1.38 9.35
CA ALA A 24 5.48 -1.30 8.18
C ALA A 24 4.69 -1.11 6.87
N ILE A 25 3.60 -1.86 6.71
CA ILE A 25 2.73 -1.78 5.53
C ILE A 25 2.01 -0.43 5.44
N GLU A 26 1.45 0.04 6.56
CA GLU A 26 0.75 1.34 6.61
C GLU A 26 1.73 2.49 6.36
N ASP A 27 2.93 2.45 6.93
CA ASP A 27 3.97 3.48 6.77
C ASP A 27 4.52 3.51 5.32
N GLU A 28 4.73 2.35 4.69
CA GLU A 28 5.15 2.26 3.27
C GLU A 28 4.13 2.91 2.31
N ASN A 29 2.87 2.93 2.71
CA ASN A 29 1.77 3.51 1.93
C ASN A 29 1.28 4.86 2.46
N SER A 30 2.02 5.43 3.42
CA SER A 30 1.77 6.76 3.97
C SER A 30 2.34 7.86 3.07
N ARG A 31 1.96 9.11 3.37
CA ARG A 31 2.57 10.27 2.69
C ARG A 31 4.01 10.43 3.15
N TYR A 32 4.92 10.58 2.20
CA TYR A 32 6.32 10.87 2.49
C TYR A 32 6.73 12.22 1.89
N PHE A 33 7.70 12.86 2.51
CA PHE A 33 8.21 14.15 2.06
C PHE A 33 9.32 13.96 1.04
N VAL A 34 9.23 14.65 -0.09
CA VAL A 34 10.29 14.70 -1.10
C VAL A 34 10.77 16.13 -1.30
N LYS A 35 12.07 16.27 -1.57
CA LYS A 35 12.64 17.51 -2.05
C LYS A 35 12.32 17.63 -3.55
N ASN A 36 11.47 18.59 -3.89
CA ASN A 36 11.11 18.89 -5.28
C ASN A 36 11.96 20.08 -5.75
N GLU A 37 12.93 19.80 -6.61
CA GLU A 37 13.76 20.83 -7.22
C GLU A 37 13.39 21.02 -8.69
N LEU A 38 13.06 22.26 -9.06
CA LEU A 38 12.98 22.64 -10.47
C LEU A 38 14.29 23.32 -10.85
N LYS A 39 14.81 22.95 -12.02
CA LYS A 39 16.04 23.53 -12.59
C LYS A 39 15.69 24.28 -13.87
N ASP A 40 16.37 25.39 -14.12
CA ASP A 40 16.32 26.08 -15.41
C ASP A 40 17.07 25.29 -16.49
N SER A 41 17.07 25.82 -17.73
CA SER A 41 17.78 25.22 -18.86
C SER A 41 19.29 25.10 -18.65
N ASN A 42 19.86 25.85 -17.71
CA ASN A 42 21.28 25.85 -17.37
C ASN A 42 21.60 24.94 -16.16
N GLY A 43 20.59 24.20 -15.66
CA GLY A 43 20.73 23.30 -14.52
C GLY A 43 20.75 23.99 -13.15
N LYS A 44 20.52 25.32 -13.09
CA LYS A 44 20.44 26.05 -11.83
C LYS A 44 19.08 25.81 -11.17
N VAL A 45 19.07 25.47 -9.88
CA VAL A 45 17.84 25.29 -9.11
C VAL A 45 17.11 26.64 -9.01
N THR A 46 15.88 26.70 -9.53
CA THR A 46 14.99 27.87 -9.50
C THR A 46 13.87 27.73 -8.48
N LEU A 47 13.54 26.51 -8.08
CA LEU A 47 12.59 26.19 -7.01
C LEU A 47 13.17 25.04 -6.17
N SER A 48 13.09 25.15 -4.84
CA SER A 48 13.41 24.06 -3.92
C SER A 48 12.34 24.03 -2.83
N GLU A 49 11.42 23.09 -2.92
CA GLU A 49 10.32 22.94 -1.97
C GLU A 49 10.31 21.52 -1.38
N ILE A 50 9.87 21.41 -0.13
CA ILE A 50 9.53 20.11 0.47
C ILE A 50 8.02 19.96 0.33
N LYS A 51 7.58 18.92 -0.37
CA LYS A 51 6.16 18.62 -0.53
C LYS A 51 5.83 17.20 -0.10
N PRO A 52 4.66 16.96 0.50
CA PRO A 52 4.18 15.61 0.72
C PRO A 52 3.79 15.01 -0.63
N VAL A 53 4.25 13.79 -0.91
CA VAL A 53 3.81 12.96 -2.02
C VAL A 53 3.16 11.69 -1.48
N TRP A 54 2.33 11.10 -2.32
CA TRP A 54 1.62 9.87 -2.00
C TRP A 54 1.93 8.85 -3.10
N ASN A 55 2.21 7.61 -2.71
CA ASN A 55 2.61 6.55 -3.64
C ASN A 55 1.47 6.06 -4.57
N GLY A 56 0.26 6.60 -4.38
CA GLY A 56 -0.92 6.31 -5.19
C GLY A 56 -1.90 5.32 -4.58
N ASN A 57 -1.56 4.69 -3.45
CA ASN A 57 -2.44 3.75 -2.74
C ASN A 57 -2.60 4.15 -1.27
N HIS A 58 -3.81 4.01 -0.73
CA HIS A 58 -4.05 4.17 0.70
C HIS A 58 -4.29 2.78 1.24
N VAL A 59 -3.56 2.44 2.30
CA VAL A 59 -3.59 1.11 2.88
C VAL A 59 -3.91 1.20 4.36
N SER A 60 -4.82 0.34 4.79
CA SER A 60 -5.15 0.09 6.19
C SER A 60 -5.03 -1.40 6.45
N VAL A 61 -4.45 -1.77 7.59
CA VAL A 61 -4.25 -3.17 7.93
C VAL A 61 -4.94 -3.50 9.25
N ASP A 62 -5.88 -4.44 9.22
CA ASP A 62 -6.46 -4.99 10.44
C ASP A 62 -5.73 -6.28 10.83
N ILE A 63 -5.51 -6.46 12.13
CA ILE A 63 -4.99 -7.71 12.67
C ILE A 63 -6.17 -8.54 13.15
N VAL A 64 -6.41 -9.67 12.50
CA VAL A 64 -7.37 -10.67 12.93
C VAL A 64 -6.59 -11.71 13.73
N GLU A 65 -6.63 -11.54 15.05
CA GLU A 65 -5.96 -12.44 15.99
C GLU A 65 -6.74 -13.75 16.13
N SER A 66 -5.99 -14.85 16.22
CA SER A 66 -6.50 -16.09 16.78
C SER A 66 -5.83 -16.30 18.12
N VAL A 67 -6.60 -16.26 19.21
CA VAL A 67 -6.12 -16.46 20.58
C VAL A 67 -5.48 -17.85 20.77
N GLN A 68 -5.69 -18.76 19.82
CA GLN A 68 -5.32 -20.17 19.88
C GLN A 68 -4.23 -20.55 18.86
N GLU A 69 -3.86 -19.66 17.93
CA GLU A 69 -2.88 -19.96 16.88
C GLU A 69 -1.60 -19.13 17.02
N PRO A 70 -0.43 -19.70 16.67
CA PRO A 70 0.84 -18.97 16.66
C PRO A 70 0.90 -17.89 15.57
N GLU A 71 -0.07 -17.88 14.65
CA GLU A 71 -0.18 -16.97 13.52
C GLU A 71 -1.41 -16.08 13.64
N SER A 72 -1.25 -14.82 13.23
CA SER A 72 -2.33 -13.87 13.03
C SER A 72 -2.57 -13.65 11.54
N THR A 73 -3.80 -13.34 11.16
CA THR A 73 -4.12 -12.97 9.79
C THR A 73 -4.20 -11.45 9.69
N LEU A 74 -3.35 -10.85 8.85
CA LEU A 74 -3.47 -9.46 8.47
C LEU A 74 -4.50 -9.33 7.35
N LYS A 75 -5.46 -8.43 7.50
CA LYS A 75 -6.39 -8.03 6.44
C LYS A 75 -5.94 -6.67 5.91
N ILE A 76 -5.36 -6.66 4.72
CA ILE A 76 -4.78 -5.48 4.08
C ILE A 76 -5.84 -4.91 3.13
N ALA A 77 -6.43 -3.78 3.48
CA ALA A 77 -7.39 -3.06 2.64
C ALA A 77 -6.68 -1.93 1.90
N MET A 78 -6.85 -1.87 0.58
CA MET A 78 -6.17 -0.93 -0.32
C MET A 78 -7.19 -0.20 -1.19
N ILE A 79 -7.02 1.10 -1.36
CA ILE A 79 -7.76 1.91 -2.34
C ILE A 79 -6.82 2.77 -3.18
N SER A 80 -7.20 3.02 -4.44
CA SER A 80 -6.45 3.88 -5.37
C SER A 80 -7.37 4.56 -6.37
N HIS A 81 -7.05 5.78 -6.79
CA HIS A 81 -7.70 6.42 -7.95
C HIS A 81 -7.26 5.81 -9.29
N THR A 82 -6.16 5.05 -9.30
CA THR A 82 -5.54 4.55 -10.54
C THR A 82 -5.43 3.04 -10.51
N LEU A 83 -6.18 2.35 -11.38
CA LEU A 83 -6.18 0.89 -11.45
C LEU A 83 -4.76 0.28 -11.63
N PRO A 84 -3.89 0.80 -12.51
CA PRO A 84 -2.56 0.21 -12.70
C PRO A 84 -1.69 0.21 -11.42
N ASN A 85 -1.74 1.30 -10.64
CA ASN A 85 -0.97 1.38 -9.38
C ASN A 85 -1.48 0.37 -8.36
N LEU A 86 -2.81 0.19 -8.28
CA LEU A 86 -3.39 -0.78 -7.37
C LEU A 86 -3.05 -2.22 -7.78
N GLN A 87 -3.17 -2.54 -9.07
CA GLN A 87 -2.81 -3.86 -9.61
C GLN A 87 -1.34 -4.21 -9.35
N GLN A 88 -0.43 -3.25 -9.53
CA GLN A 88 0.99 -3.46 -9.25
C GLN A 88 1.24 -3.79 -7.78
N SER A 89 0.62 -3.06 -6.85
CA SER A 89 0.78 -3.35 -5.42
C SER A 89 0.12 -4.66 -5.01
N VAL A 90 -1.07 -4.98 -5.54
CA VAL A 90 -1.70 -6.29 -5.30
C VAL A 90 -0.77 -7.42 -5.72
N LYS A 91 -0.22 -7.36 -6.94
CA LYS A 91 0.70 -8.38 -7.46
C LYS A 91 1.97 -8.51 -6.61
N TRP A 92 2.49 -7.40 -6.10
CA TRP A 92 3.63 -7.42 -5.19
C TRP A 92 3.29 -8.15 -3.88
N TYR A 93 2.16 -7.85 -3.25
CA TYR A 93 1.73 -8.55 -2.04
C TYR A 93 1.44 -10.04 -2.29
N GLU A 94 0.82 -10.40 -3.41
CA GLU A 94 0.60 -11.80 -3.80
C GLU A 94 1.93 -12.55 -3.96
N THR A 95 2.94 -11.92 -4.57
CA THR A 95 4.31 -12.49 -4.69
C THR A 95 4.95 -12.72 -3.32
N ASN A 96 4.56 -11.94 -2.31
CA ASN A 96 5.01 -12.07 -0.93
C ASN A 96 4.08 -12.94 -0.05
N GLY A 97 3.18 -13.71 -0.66
CA GLY A 97 2.36 -14.71 0.02
C GLY A 97 0.99 -14.22 0.52
N ALA A 98 0.61 -12.99 0.20
CA ALA A 98 -0.75 -12.52 0.45
C ALA A 98 -1.74 -13.17 -0.54
N LYS A 99 -3.01 -13.24 -0.15
CA LYS A 99 -4.10 -13.78 -0.99
C LYS A 99 -5.18 -12.73 -1.16
N VAL A 100 -5.58 -12.46 -2.40
CA VAL A 100 -6.71 -11.58 -2.70
C VAL A 100 -8.01 -12.23 -2.20
N VAL A 101 -8.76 -11.50 -1.39
CA VAL A 101 -10.12 -11.89 -0.95
C VAL A 101 -11.20 -11.05 -1.61
N TYR A 102 -10.84 -9.85 -2.08
CA TYR A 102 -11.73 -8.96 -2.81
C TYR A 102 -10.93 -8.05 -3.74
N LYS A 103 -11.49 -7.74 -4.90
CA LYS A 103 -11.04 -6.68 -5.81
C LYS A 103 -12.24 -6.12 -6.57
N SER A 104 -12.18 -4.83 -6.91
CA SER A 104 -13.26 -4.12 -7.61
C SER A 104 -13.14 -4.16 -9.14
N TRP A 105 -12.22 -4.97 -9.70
CA TRP A 105 -11.98 -5.09 -11.14
C TRP A 105 -11.86 -6.54 -11.58
N GLU A 106 -12.17 -6.78 -12.85
CA GLU A 106 -11.97 -8.06 -13.52
C GLU A 106 -10.54 -8.17 -14.08
N GLU A 107 -9.99 -9.38 -14.12
CA GLU A 107 -8.75 -9.63 -14.83
C GLU A 107 -9.00 -9.66 -16.34
N VAL A 108 -8.20 -8.90 -17.10
CA VAL A 108 -8.17 -9.03 -18.55
C VAL A 108 -7.47 -10.35 -18.85
N LYS A 109 -8.23 -11.32 -19.37
CA LYS A 109 -7.74 -12.64 -19.80
C LYS A 109 -6.80 -12.54 -21.01
#